data_AF-A0A5J4ZPC7-F1
#
_entry.id   AF-A0A5J4ZPC7-F1
#
_cell.length_a   1.000
_cell.length_b   1.000
_cell.length_c   1.000
_cell.angle_alpha   90.00
_cell.angle_beta   90.00
_cell.angle_gamma   90.00
#
_symmetry.space_group_name_H-M   'P 1'
#
loop_
_entity.id
_entity.type
_entity.pdbx_description
1 polymer ?
#
loop_
_entity_poly.entity_id
_entity_poly.type
_entity_poly.pdbx_seq_one_letter_code
_entity_poly.pdbx_strand_id
1 'polypeptide(L)'
;MESKQTKGRQRIDMKKRENEEDRLITFSKRRAGIYKKASELCTLCGTDVGLIIFSPSGKPFSFAHPSIDFIANRFLHQNPHPIGNTSRIFEAHLRARIDELNTKLNKQTEESEAEKERQGMLDSMAEAAASENKGWWEAPIDEFGKDEVEKLTAWFQETQGFLSAIRTYMAKAVSAENFTLGVRIHFALSFMFW
;
A
#
# COMPACT_ATOMS: atom_id res chain seq x y z
N MET A 1 21.38 -22.02 -7.42
CA MET A 1 21.77 -21.49 -6.09
C MET A 1 21.51 -19.99 -6.12
N GLU A 2 20.47 -19.51 -5.45
CA GLU A 2 20.18 -18.07 -5.36
C GLU A 2 21.27 -17.35 -4.57
N SER A 3 21.87 -16.33 -5.17
CA SER A 3 22.86 -15.47 -4.50
C SER A 3 22.15 -14.37 -3.70
N LYS A 4 22.58 -14.13 -2.46
CA LYS A 4 22.02 -13.07 -1.59
C LYS A 4 22.32 -11.69 -2.20
N GLN A 5 21.26 -10.91 -2.47
CA GLN A 5 21.37 -9.57 -3.07
C GLN A 5 22.10 -8.53 -2.21
N THR A 6 22.12 -8.65 -0.88
CA THR A 6 22.82 -7.68 -0.01
C THR A 6 23.51 -8.33 1.20
N LYS A 7 24.53 -7.65 1.72
CA LYS A 7 25.26 -8.04 2.95
C LYS A 7 24.43 -7.82 4.24
N GLY A 8 23.26 -7.19 4.18
CA GLY A 8 22.43 -6.88 5.36
C GLY A 8 23.09 -5.92 6.36
N ARG A 9 22.59 -5.89 7.60
CA ARG A 9 23.13 -5.03 8.68
C ARG A 9 24.51 -5.52 9.11
N GLN A 10 25.51 -4.66 8.95
CA GLN A 10 26.90 -4.94 9.35
C GLN A 10 27.23 -4.27 10.69
N ARG A 11 28.03 -4.95 11.51
CA ARG A 11 28.60 -4.35 12.72
C ARG A 11 29.64 -3.31 12.29
N ILE A 12 29.64 -2.16 12.94
CA ILE A 12 30.57 -1.06 12.69
C ILE A 12 31.19 -0.59 14.00
N ASP A 13 32.40 -0.04 13.94
CA ASP A 13 33.07 0.55 15.10
C ASP A 13 32.33 1.80 15.60
N MET A 14 32.32 2.02 16.91
CA MET A 14 31.79 3.23 17.54
C MET A 14 32.82 4.37 17.50
N LYS A 15 33.15 4.80 16.28
CA LYS A 15 34.04 5.93 15.99
C LYS A 15 33.44 6.81 14.90
N LYS A 16 34.01 8.00 14.70
CA LYS A 16 33.60 8.90 13.61
C LYS A 16 33.80 8.18 12.27
N ARG A 17 32.84 8.32 11.35
CA ARG A 17 33.01 7.84 9.97
C ARG A 17 33.90 8.82 9.20
N GLU A 18 34.95 8.29 8.60
CA GLU A 18 35.90 9.07 7.78
C GLU A 18 35.26 9.52 6.48
N ASN A 19 34.64 8.59 5.74
CA ASN A 19 33.90 8.91 4.52
C ASN A 19 32.67 9.78 4.84
N GLU A 20 32.55 10.89 4.10
CA GLU A 20 31.54 11.93 4.33
C GLU A 20 30.12 11.51 3.93
N GLU A 21 29.93 10.91 2.75
CA GLU A 21 28.63 10.43 2.27
C GLU A 21 28.06 9.42 3.27
N ASP A 22 28.94 8.50 3.64
CA ASP A 22 28.75 7.48 4.64
C ASP A 22 28.35 8.05 6.01
N ARG A 23 28.98 9.14 6.43
CA ARG A 23 28.66 9.87 7.65
C ARG A 23 27.27 10.52 7.56
N LEU A 24 26.93 11.13 6.43
CA LEU A 24 25.62 11.76 6.19
C LEU A 24 24.48 10.72 6.16
N ILE A 25 24.68 9.59 5.49
CA ILE A 25 23.72 8.47 5.47
C ILE A 25 23.51 7.94 6.90
N THR A 26 24.60 7.75 7.65
CA THR A 26 24.53 7.27 9.03
C THR A 26 23.82 8.26 9.94
N PHE A 27 24.13 9.56 9.80
CA PHE A 27 23.45 10.63 10.52
C PHE A 27 21.94 10.58 10.28
N SER A 28 21.51 10.54 9.03
CA SER A 28 20.08 10.51 8.67
C SER A 28 19.37 9.29 9.26
N LYS A 29 19.97 8.09 9.12
CA LYS A 29 19.39 6.85 9.65
C LYS A 29 19.33 6.84 11.18
N ARG A 30 20.42 7.24 11.86
CA ARG A 30 20.47 7.27 13.33
C ARG A 30 19.55 8.33 13.92
N ARG A 31 19.50 9.53 13.33
CA ARG A 31 18.59 10.61 13.74
C ARG A 31 17.15 10.14 13.69
N ALA A 32 16.73 9.52 12.57
CA ALA A 32 15.39 8.97 12.42
C ALA A 32 15.10 7.88 13.47
N GLY A 33 16.05 6.97 13.72
CA GLY A 33 15.90 5.94 14.76
C GLY A 33 15.78 6.50 16.17
N ILE A 34 16.59 7.51 16.51
CA ILE A 34 16.53 8.20 17.81
C ILE A 34 15.19 8.91 17.97
N TYR A 35 14.70 9.60 16.94
CA TYR A 35 13.41 10.29 16.98
C TYR A 35 12.27 9.31 17.21
N LYS A 36 12.30 8.16 16.52
CA LYS A 36 11.33 7.09 16.74
C LYS A 36 11.35 6.62 18.20
N LYS A 37 12.53 6.35 18.77
CA LYS A 37 12.64 5.92 20.18
C LYS A 37 12.21 6.99 21.17
N ALA A 38 12.49 8.26 20.91
CA ALA A 38 12.04 9.36 21.74
C ALA A 38 10.50 9.49 21.71
N SER A 39 9.91 9.35 20.53
CA SER A 39 8.45 9.35 20.34
C SER A 39 7.77 8.17 21.04
N GLU A 40 8.35 6.97 20.94
CA GLU A 40 7.86 5.79 21.66
C GLU A 40 7.92 6.03 23.18
N LEU A 41 9.05 6.55 23.69
CA LEU A 41 9.25 6.79 25.11
C LEU A 41 8.24 7.80 25.68
N CYS A 42 8.05 8.95 25.02
CA CYS A 42 7.11 9.97 25.51
C CYS A 42 5.66 9.49 25.44
N THR A 43 5.31 8.70 24.42
CA THR A 43 3.96 8.14 24.27
C THR A 43 3.67 7.06 25.31
N LEU A 44 4.61 6.15 25.55
CA LEU A 44 4.40 5.02 26.48
C LEU A 44 4.44 5.45 27.95
N CYS A 45 5.32 6.39 28.28
CA CYS A 45 5.56 6.79 29.67
C CYS A 45 4.95 8.15 30.04
N GLY A 46 4.37 8.88 29.09
CA GLY A 46 3.88 10.25 29.31
C GLY A 46 4.99 11.22 29.73
N THR A 47 6.22 10.98 29.30
CA THR A 47 7.40 11.75 29.74
C THR A 47 7.70 12.92 28.80
N ASP A 48 8.13 14.04 29.39
CA ASP A 48 8.62 15.19 28.65
C ASP A 48 10.03 14.89 28.10
N VAL A 49 10.23 15.04 26.78
CA VAL A 49 11.49 14.71 26.11
C VAL A 49 11.91 15.86 25.20
N GLY A 50 13.20 16.21 25.21
CA GLY A 50 13.78 17.18 24.29
C GLY A 50 15.12 16.71 23.74
N LEU A 51 15.31 16.86 22.43
CA LEU A 51 16.51 16.46 21.68
C LEU A 51 16.90 17.57 20.72
N ILE A 52 18.18 17.92 20.70
CA ILE A 52 18.78 18.80 19.70
C ILE A 52 19.99 18.08 19.12
N ILE A 53 20.02 17.93 17.80
CA ILE A 53 21.04 17.18 17.07
C ILE A 53 21.55 18.05 15.93
N PHE A 54 22.88 18.26 15.86
CA PHE A 54 23.51 18.98 14.76
C PHE A 54 23.99 18.03 13.68
N SER A 55 23.71 18.34 12.42
CA SER A 55 24.31 17.61 11.29
C SER A 55 25.81 17.84 11.20
N PRO A 56 26.55 17.01 10.44
CA PRO A 56 27.95 17.28 10.14
C PRO A 56 28.20 18.67 9.53
N SER A 57 27.20 19.24 8.86
CA SER A 57 27.23 20.60 8.29
C SER A 57 26.83 21.70 9.28
N GLY A 58 26.62 21.37 10.56
CA GLY A 58 26.23 22.33 11.61
C GLY A 58 24.74 22.72 11.63
N LYS A 59 23.89 22.08 10.83
CA LYS A 59 22.45 22.41 10.80
C LYS A 59 21.73 21.75 12.00
N PRO A 60 20.96 22.49 12.80
CA PRO A 60 20.23 21.93 13.94
C PRO A 60 18.97 21.17 13.50
N PHE A 61 18.68 20.09 14.20
CA PHE A 61 17.44 19.32 14.10
C PHE A 61 16.92 19.05 15.51
N SER A 62 15.65 19.29 15.75
CA SER A 62 15.03 19.11 17.07
C SER A 62 13.88 18.12 17.05
N PHE A 63 13.71 17.44 18.18
CA PHE A 63 12.50 16.71 18.53
C PHE A 63 12.16 17.09 19.97
N ALA A 64 10.90 17.40 20.24
CA ALA A 64 10.45 17.70 21.60
C ALA A 64 9.01 17.28 21.80
N HIS A 65 8.71 16.80 23.00
CA HIS A 65 7.37 16.53 23.48
C HIS A 65 7.24 17.12 24.89
N PRO A 66 6.20 17.92 25.18
CA PRO A 66 5.08 18.31 24.30
C PRO A 66 5.43 19.35 23.23
N SER A 67 6.36 20.27 23.48
CA SER A 67 6.84 21.23 22.47
C SER A 67 8.26 21.70 22.80
N ILE A 68 8.99 22.22 21.79
CA ILE A 68 10.35 22.72 22.01
C ILE A 68 10.37 23.92 22.94
N ASP A 69 9.39 24.82 22.83
CA ASP A 69 9.27 26.01 23.68
C ASP A 69 9.00 25.64 25.13
N PHE A 70 8.16 24.61 25.36
CA PHE A 70 7.90 24.10 26.70
C PHE A 70 9.18 23.54 27.34
N ILE A 71 9.90 22.69 26.61
CA ILE A 71 11.16 22.12 27.10
C ILE A 71 12.22 23.21 27.32
N ALA A 72 12.35 24.15 26.38
CA ALA A 72 13.30 25.25 26.47
C ALA A 72 12.98 26.17 27.65
N ASN A 73 11.72 26.57 27.83
CA ASN A 73 11.30 27.38 28.97
C ASN A 73 11.59 26.68 30.28
N ARG A 74 11.23 25.40 30.41
CA ARG A 74 11.52 24.59 31.61
C ARG A 74 13.02 24.50 31.89
N PHE A 75 13.84 24.36 30.85
CA PHE A 75 15.29 24.24 30.99
C PHE A 75 15.96 25.58 31.35
N LEU A 76 15.50 26.69 30.79
CA LEU A 76 16.06 28.03 31.00
C LEU A 76 15.57 28.68 32.31
N HIS A 77 14.34 28.39 32.75
CA HIS A 77 13.70 29.00 33.91
C HIS A 77 13.63 28.04 35.10
N GLN A 78 14.76 27.44 35.49
CA GLN A 78 14.85 26.45 36.58
C GLN A 78 14.36 26.96 37.97
N ASN A 79 13.91 28.22 38.09
CA ASN A 79 13.10 28.72 39.19
C ASN A 79 11.65 28.96 38.72
N PRO A 80 10.65 28.22 39.23
CA PRO A 80 9.28 28.36 38.78
C PRO A 80 8.71 29.66 39.34
N HIS A 81 8.80 30.75 38.58
CA HIS A 81 7.76 31.76 38.69
C HIS A 81 6.44 31.10 38.26
N PRO A 82 5.31 31.40 38.94
CA PRO A 82 4.04 30.76 38.65
C PRO A 82 3.74 31.02 37.18
N ILE A 83 3.89 29.95 36.37
CA ILE A 83 3.56 29.93 34.95
C ILE A 83 2.13 30.45 34.88
N GLY A 84 1.94 31.62 34.27
CA GLY A 84 0.65 32.30 34.25
C GLY A 84 -0.44 31.34 33.77
N ASN A 85 -1.65 31.45 34.35
CA ASN A 85 -2.76 30.52 34.13
C ASN A 85 -2.98 30.16 32.64
N THR A 86 -2.75 31.10 31.73
CA THR A 86 -2.83 30.92 30.28
C THR A 86 -1.87 29.85 29.72
N SER A 87 -0.62 29.79 30.20
CA SER A 87 0.37 28.82 29.69
C SER A 87 0.06 27.40 30.18
N ARG A 88 -0.45 27.24 31.40
CA ARG A 88 -0.89 25.93 31.91
C ARG A 88 -2.09 25.38 31.13
N ILE A 89 -3.05 26.24 30.80
CA ILE A 89 -4.22 25.86 30.00
C ILE A 89 -3.77 25.44 28.58
N PHE A 90 -2.85 26.21 27.99
CA PHE A 90 -2.29 25.90 26.68
C PHE A 90 -1.54 24.56 26.67
N GLU A 91 -0.71 24.29 27.67
CA GLU A 91 0.01 23.02 27.82
C GLU A 91 -0.94 21.82 28.00
N ALA A 92 -1.97 21.97 28.84
CA ALA A 92 -2.97 20.93 29.03
C ALA A 92 -3.72 20.64 27.73
N HIS A 93 -4.06 21.68 26.96
CA HIS A 93 -4.70 21.54 25.65
C HIS A 93 -3.80 20.83 24.64
N LEU A 94 -2.51 21.17 24.59
CA LEU A 94 -1.54 20.49 23.71
C LEU A 94 -1.41 19.01 24.04
N ARG A 95 -1.30 18.65 25.32
CA ARG A 95 -1.22 17.25 25.77
C ARG A 95 -2.47 16.48 25.36
N ALA A 96 -3.66 17.02 25.67
CA ALA A 96 -4.93 16.39 25.30
C ALA A 96 -5.05 16.14 23.78
N ARG A 97 -4.62 17.11 22.96
CA ARG A 97 -4.61 16.96 21.51
C ARG A 97 -3.63 15.89 21.02
N ILE A 98 -2.47 15.77 21.65
CA ILE A 98 -1.49 14.72 21.29
C ILE A 98 -2.05 13.35 21.67
N ASP A 99 -2.67 13.20 22.83
CA ASP A 99 -3.28 11.94 23.27
C ASP A 99 -4.44 11.52 22.35
N GLU A 100 -5.26 12.48 21.92
CA GLU A 100 -6.32 12.24 20.93
C GLU A 100 -5.75 11.74 19.60
N LEU A 101 -4.68 12.38 19.11
CA LEU A 101 -4.01 11.98 17.87
C LEU A 101 -3.37 10.59 17.99
N ASN A 102 -2.74 10.28 19.11
CA ASN A 102 -2.17 8.96 19.38
C ASN A 102 -3.25 7.88 19.39
N THR A 103 -4.41 8.15 19.98
CA THR A 103 -5.56 7.24 19.97
C THR A 103 -6.06 6.97 18.55
N LYS A 104 -6.19 8.03 17.73
CA LYS A 104 -6.55 7.91 16.32
C LYS A 104 -5.52 7.09 15.52
N LEU A 105 -4.24 7.34 15.76
CA LEU A 105 -3.15 6.63 15.08
C LEU A 105 -3.16 5.13 15.42
N ASN A 106 -3.38 4.77 16.69
CA ASN A 106 -3.46 3.38 17.11
C ASN A 106 -4.61 2.66 16.41
N LYS A 107 -5.80 3.28 16.39
CA LYS A 107 -6.97 2.73 15.69
C LYS A 107 -6.70 2.46 14.20
N GLN A 108 -6.10 3.42 13.51
CA GLN A 108 -5.75 3.25 12.09
C GLN A 108 -4.69 2.17 11.86
N THR A 109 -3.79 2.00 12.83
CA THR A 109 -2.76 0.96 12.76
C THR A 109 -3.40 -0.43 12.87
N GLU A 110 -4.30 -0.62 13.84
CA GLU A 110 -5.07 -1.86 14.00
C GLU A 110 -5.90 -2.18 12.74
N GLU A 111 -6.60 -1.18 12.16
CA GLU A 111 -7.35 -1.34 10.91
C GLU A 111 -6.45 -1.76 9.74
N SER A 112 -5.27 -1.14 9.61
CA SER A 112 -4.32 -1.50 8.55
C SER A 112 -3.70 -2.88 8.74
N GLU A 113 -3.47 -3.30 9.98
CA GLU A 113 -2.93 -4.62 10.30
C GLU A 113 -3.97 -5.71 9.99
N ALA A 114 -5.23 -5.51 10.42
CA ALA A 114 -6.32 -6.40 10.08
C ALA A 114 -6.53 -6.54 8.56
N GLU A 115 -6.42 -5.45 7.81
CA GLU A 115 -6.55 -5.52 6.35
C GLU A 115 -5.38 -6.26 5.68
N LYS A 116 -4.14 -6.12 6.21
CA LYS A 116 -2.99 -6.91 5.73
C LYS A 116 -3.15 -8.39 6.03
N GLU A 117 -3.68 -8.74 7.19
CA GLU A 117 -4.00 -10.12 7.53
C GLU A 117 -5.07 -10.68 6.59
N ARG A 118 -6.13 -9.90 6.32
CA ARG A 118 -7.18 -10.27 5.36
C ARG A 118 -6.63 -10.49 3.96
N GLN A 119 -5.73 -9.61 3.50
CA GLN A 119 -5.06 -9.76 2.22
C GLN A 119 -4.19 -11.03 2.20
N GLY A 120 -3.42 -11.29 3.25
CA GLY A 120 -2.61 -12.51 3.35
C GLY A 120 -3.45 -13.79 3.30
N MET A 121 -4.64 -13.79 3.90
CA MET A 121 -5.59 -14.92 3.79
C MET A 121 -6.06 -15.09 2.35
N LEU A 122 -6.47 -14.02 1.67
CA LEU A 122 -6.89 -14.08 0.26
C LEU A 122 -5.78 -14.57 -0.65
N ASP A 123 -4.55 -14.10 -0.46
CA ASP A 123 -3.39 -14.53 -1.24
C ASP A 123 -3.14 -16.04 -1.04
N SER A 124 -3.22 -16.54 0.21
CA SER A 124 -3.08 -17.97 0.51
C SER A 124 -4.21 -18.81 -0.08
N MET A 125 -5.45 -18.31 -0.09
CA MET A 125 -6.59 -18.98 -0.71
C MET A 125 -6.46 -19.01 -2.23
N ALA A 126 -5.97 -17.92 -2.83
CA ALA A 126 -5.71 -17.85 -4.27
C ALA A 126 -4.60 -18.82 -4.69
N GLU A 127 -3.55 -18.97 -3.88
CA GLU A 127 -2.46 -19.91 -4.15
C GLU A 127 -2.88 -21.37 -3.95
N ALA A 128 -3.67 -21.66 -2.90
CA ALA A 128 -4.27 -22.98 -2.70
C ALA A 128 -5.21 -23.36 -3.85
N ALA A 129 -6.08 -22.43 -4.27
CA ALA A 129 -6.96 -22.62 -5.41
C ALA A 129 -6.17 -22.76 -6.72
N ALA A 130 -5.07 -22.05 -6.91
CA ALA A 130 -4.19 -22.25 -8.07
C ALA A 130 -3.52 -23.63 -8.07
N SER A 131 -3.29 -24.22 -6.88
CA SER A 131 -2.75 -25.58 -6.76
C SER A 131 -3.80 -26.68 -7.02
N GLU A 132 -5.06 -26.46 -6.60
CA GLU A 132 -6.16 -27.42 -6.77
C GLU A 132 -6.90 -27.27 -8.10
N ASN A 133 -6.92 -26.07 -8.68
CA ASN A 133 -7.63 -25.72 -9.92
C ASN A 133 -6.66 -25.56 -11.11
N LYS A 134 -5.53 -26.27 -11.11
CA LYS A 134 -4.74 -26.44 -12.33
C LYS A 134 -5.53 -27.37 -13.24
N GLY A 135 -6.36 -26.79 -14.11
CA GLY A 135 -7.19 -27.56 -15.04
C GLY A 135 -6.32 -28.55 -15.80
N TRP A 136 -6.84 -29.75 -16.09
CA TRP A 136 -6.10 -30.77 -16.86
C TRP A 136 -5.60 -30.23 -18.23
N TRP A 137 -6.20 -29.15 -18.73
CA TRP A 137 -5.80 -28.42 -19.94
C TRP A 137 -4.61 -27.45 -19.75
N GLU A 138 -4.09 -27.26 -18.53
CA GLU A 138 -2.98 -26.36 -18.19
C GLU A 138 -1.63 -27.10 -17.99
N ALA A 139 -1.60 -28.40 -18.25
CA ALA A 139 -0.35 -29.17 -18.30
C ALA A 139 0.50 -28.75 -19.52
N PRO A 140 1.83 -28.89 -19.47
CA PRO A 140 2.68 -28.78 -20.67
C PRO A 140 2.24 -29.78 -21.74
N ILE A 141 2.26 -29.39 -23.03
CA ILE A 141 1.83 -30.23 -24.17
C ILE A 141 2.53 -31.60 -24.19
N ASP A 142 3.78 -31.65 -23.70
CA ASP A 142 4.62 -32.84 -23.68
C ASP A 142 4.21 -33.87 -22.60
N GLU A 143 3.33 -33.50 -21.67
CA GLU A 143 2.87 -34.34 -20.55
C GLU A 143 1.49 -34.99 -20.80
N PHE A 144 0.84 -34.71 -21.93
CA PHE A 144 -0.50 -35.24 -22.23
C PHE A 144 -0.47 -36.71 -22.68
N GLY A 145 -1.28 -37.54 -22.01
CA GLY A 145 -1.56 -38.90 -22.46
C GLY A 145 -2.48 -38.92 -23.70
N LYS A 146 -2.49 -40.03 -24.44
CA LYS A 146 -3.32 -40.19 -25.65
C LYS A 146 -4.80 -39.87 -25.41
N ASP A 147 -5.35 -40.34 -24.29
CA ASP A 147 -6.76 -40.15 -23.92
C ASP A 147 -7.08 -38.68 -23.58
N GLU A 148 -6.10 -37.91 -23.11
CA GLU A 148 -6.27 -36.50 -22.78
C GLU A 148 -6.18 -35.62 -24.03
N VAL A 149 -5.31 -35.97 -24.99
CA VAL A 149 -5.26 -35.33 -26.31
C VAL A 149 -6.59 -35.52 -27.06
N GLU A 150 -7.20 -36.70 -26.97
CA GLU A 150 -8.52 -36.96 -27.57
C GLU A 150 -9.62 -36.12 -26.92
N LYS A 151 -9.63 -36.00 -25.59
CA LYS A 151 -10.57 -35.11 -24.87
C LYS A 151 -10.38 -33.64 -25.24
N LEU A 152 -9.13 -33.17 -25.35
CA LEU A 152 -8.81 -31.80 -25.75
C LEU A 152 -9.30 -31.51 -27.16
N THR A 153 -9.06 -32.45 -28.08
CA THR A 153 -9.50 -32.33 -29.48
C THR A 153 -11.02 -32.28 -29.60
N ALA A 154 -11.74 -33.13 -28.86
CA ALA A 154 -13.20 -33.14 -28.85
C ALA A 154 -13.76 -31.80 -28.34
N TRP A 155 -13.20 -31.26 -27.25
CA TRP A 155 -13.59 -29.96 -26.71
C TRP A 155 -13.29 -28.80 -27.68
N PHE A 156 -12.15 -28.81 -28.36
CA PHE A 156 -11.84 -27.82 -29.40
C PHE A 156 -12.82 -27.88 -30.58
N GLN A 157 -13.23 -29.06 -31.00
CA GLN A 157 -14.23 -29.21 -32.08
C GLN A 157 -15.60 -28.69 -31.67
N GLU A 158 -16.01 -28.95 -30.43
CA GLU A 158 -17.27 -28.46 -29.88
C GLU A 158 -17.29 -26.93 -29.80
N THR A 159 -16.22 -26.31 -29.29
CA THR A 159 -16.10 -24.85 -29.20
C THR A 159 -16.06 -24.18 -30.59
N GLN A 160 -15.40 -24.80 -31.57
CA GLN A 160 -15.48 -24.35 -32.98
C GLN A 160 -16.92 -24.42 -33.51
N GLY A 161 -17.67 -25.46 -33.15
CA GLY A 161 -19.09 -25.58 -33.44
C GLY A 161 -19.91 -24.41 -32.87
N PHE A 162 -19.74 -24.10 -31.59
CA PHE A 162 -20.41 -22.97 -30.95
C PHE A 162 -20.07 -21.62 -31.60
N LEU A 163 -18.79 -21.36 -31.88
CA LEU A 163 -18.36 -20.12 -32.54
C LEU A 163 -18.93 -19.99 -33.95
N SER A 164 -19.03 -21.10 -34.70
CA SER A 164 -19.64 -21.12 -36.02
C SER A 164 -21.15 -20.82 -35.98
N ALA A 165 -21.83 -21.31 -34.95
CA ALA A 165 -23.26 -21.06 -34.73
C ALA A 165 -23.51 -19.60 -34.35
N ILE A 166 -22.70 -19.03 -33.44
CA ILE A 166 -22.75 -17.61 -33.08
C ILE A 166 -22.48 -16.74 -34.31
N ARG A 167 -21.44 -17.05 -35.10
CA ARG A 167 -21.13 -16.32 -36.33
C ARG A 167 -22.29 -16.34 -37.32
N THR A 168 -22.96 -17.49 -37.48
CA THR A 168 -24.11 -17.66 -38.36
C THR A 168 -25.33 -16.90 -37.84
N TYR A 169 -25.57 -16.93 -36.53
CA TYR A 169 -26.64 -16.19 -35.87
C TYR A 169 -26.46 -14.68 -36.05
N MET A 170 -25.26 -14.16 -35.80
CA MET A 170 -24.92 -12.75 -36.00
C MET A 170 -25.07 -12.32 -37.47
N ALA A 171 -24.62 -13.15 -38.43
CA ALA A 171 -24.79 -12.86 -39.86
C ALA A 171 -26.28 -12.80 -40.28
N LYS A 172 -27.12 -13.69 -39.74
CA LYS A 172 -28.57 -13.67 -39.97
C LYS A 172 -29.24 -12.44 -39.34
N ALA A 173 -28.84 -12.06 -38.12
CA ALA A 173 -29.36 -10.87 -37.44
C ALA A 173 -29.04 -9.59 -38.22
N VAL A 174 -27.80 -9.42 -38.69
CA VAL A 174 -27.38 -8.28 -39.53
C VAL A 174 -28.13 -8.25 -40.87
N SER A 175 -28.40 -9.41 -41.48
CA SER A 175 -29.18 -9.48 -42.73
C SER A 175 -30.66 -9.15 -42.52
N ALA A 176 -31.25 -9.56 -41.40
CA ALA A 176 -32.64 -9.24 -41.03
C ALA A 176 -32.83 -7.76 -40.69
N GLU A 177 -31.88 -7.14 -39.97
CA GLU A 177 -31.91 -5.70 -39.71
C GLU A 177 -31.82 -4.87 -41.01
N ASN A 178 -30.92 -5.26 -41.92
CA ASN A 178 -30.82 -4.62 -43.24
C ASN A 178 -32.10 -4.78 -44.09
N PHE A 179 -32.82 -5.90 -43.96
CA PHE A 179 -34.11 -6.11 -44.61
C PHE A 179 -35.20 -5.20 -44.01
N THR A 180 -35.25 -5.06 -42.69
CA THR A 180 -36.24 -4.18 -42.02
C THR A 180 -35.96 -2.68 -42.23
N LEU A 181 -34.68 -2.26 -42.31
CA LEU A 181 -34.31 -0.89 -42.65
C LEU A 181 -34.64 -0.58 -44.13
N GLY A 182 -34.39 -1.53 -45.04
CA GLY A 182 -34.73 -1.42 -46.46
C GLY A 182 -36.23 -1.28 -46.72
N VAL A 183 -37.07 -2.06 -46.01
CA VAL A 183 -38.54 -1.97 -46.12
C VAL A 183 -39.09 -0.67 -45.49
N ARG A 184 -38.48 -0.17 -44.40
CA ARG A 184 -38.89 1.10 -43.78
C ARG A 184 -38.54 2.33 -44.62
N ILE A 185 -37.38 2.34 -45.28
CA ILE A 185 -37.01 3.43 -46.20
C ILE A 185 -37.92 3.42 -47.44
N HIS A 186 -38.28 2.24 -47.95
CA HIS A 186 -39.17 2.12 -49.10
C HIS A 186 -40.62 2.56 -48.80
N PHE A 187 -41.11 2.34 -47.57
CA PHE A 187 -42.43 2.84 -47.13
C PHE A 187 -42.44 4.35 -46.87
N ALA A 188 -41.36 4.93 -46.34
CA ALA A 188 -41.26 6.37 -46.10
C ALA A 188 -41.22 7.19 -47.41
N LEU A 189 -40.58 6.67 -48.46
CA LEU A 189 -40.51 7.34 -49.78
C LEU A 189 -41.82 7.25 -50.56
N SER A 190 -42.63 6.19 -50.39
CA SER A 190 -43.97 6.11 -51.00
C SER A 190 -45.00 7.04 -50.36
N PHE A 191 -44.79 7.51 -49.12
CA PHE A 191 -45.68 8.46 -48.44
C PHE A 191 -45.33 9.94 -48.71
N MET A 192 -44.15 10.23 -49.29
CA MET A 192 -43.75 11.60 -49.67
C MET A 192 -44.13 11.99 -51.10
N PHE A 193 -44.74 11.08 -51.87
CA PHE A 193 -45.17 11.33 -53.27
C PHE A 193 -46.69 11.20 -53.48
N TRP A 194 -47.47 11.31 -52.40
CA TRP A 194 -48.91 11.53 -52.45
C TRP A 194 -49.33 12.66 -51.51
#